data_AF-A0AA35R911-F1
#
_entry.id   AF-A0AA35R911-F1
#
_cell.length_a   1.000
_cell.length_b   1.000
_cell.length_c   1.000
_cell.angle_alpha   90.00
_cell.angle_beta   90.00
_cell.angle_gamma   90.00
#
_symmetry.space_group_name_H-M   'P 1'
#
loop_
_entity.id
_entity.type
_entity.pdbx_description
1 polymer ?
#
loop_
_entity_poly.entity_id
_entity_poly.type
_entity_poly.pdbx_seq_one_letter_code
_entity_poly.pdbx_strand_id
1 'polypeptide(L)'
;MRGTHCSSPQPSTDSMNMVDITSIIVGLACFAQWCGILRFLSYFDKYNMLLLTLRLSIPSVVRFFVCAGILYLAFLFCGWLVLGAYHPKFVDPSTTSENLFALLNGDDIYNTYQEMSRASFSAWIFSKVYLYAFISLFIYVVLSVFISLISDTYETLHEHWNVRSKGLLLDFANGQLGRVRAARARAYSGTGDCTDDEDNDYDMIRELAESSRYGATLEGERQPLLGMGVGGCVVNCPAHLESPRFARANQSAEFTIGGDPPSPTQRPTRSSSHT
;
A
#
# COMPACT_ATOMS: atom_id res chain seq x y z
N MET A 1 -28.32 72.22 11.71
CA MET A 1 -27.57 71.14 11.04
C MET A 1 -27.85 69.85 11.80
N ARG A 2 -28.90 69.09 11.44
CA ARG A 2 -29.17 67.76 12.01
C ARG A 2 -28.44 66.75 11.13
N GLY A 3 -27.43 66.09 11.69
CA GLY A 3 -26.76 64.98 11.05
C GLY A 3 -27.75 63.84 10.85
N THR A 4 -27.94 63.44 9.59
CA THR A 4 -28.61 62.19 9.24
C THR A 4 -27.71 61.05 9.69
N HIS A 5 -28.07 60.39 10.78
CA HIS A 5 -27.60 59.04 11.07
C HIS A 5 -28.11 58.13 9.94
N CYS A 6 -27.20 57.76 9.02
CA CYS A 6 -27.46 56.70 8.07
C CYS A 6 -27.52 55.38 8.84
N SER A 7 -28.73 54.92 9.17
CA SER A 7 -28.96 53.53 9.56
C SER A 7 -28.64 52.67 8.35
N SER A 8 -27.53 51.92 8.40
CA SER A 8 -27.24 50.90 7.41
C SER A 8 -28.41 49.90 7.36
N PRO A 9 -28.91 49.54 6.17
CA PRO A 9 -29.88 48.46 6.04
C PRO A 9 -29.30 47.18 6.64
N GLN A 10 -29.96 46.60 7.63
CA GLN A 10 -29.59 45.27 8.13
C GLN A 10 -29.84 44.27 6.99
N PRO A 11 -28.84 43.46 6.61
CA PRO A 11 -29.02 42.43 5.59
C PRO A 11 -30.15 41.48 6.00
N SER A 12 -31.04 41.13 5.07
CA SER A 12 -32.06 40.11 5.33
C SER A 12 -31.39 38.78 5.67
N THR A 13 -32.03 37.96 6.50
CA THR A 13 -31.52 36.63 6.92
C THR A 13 -31.08 35.76 5.73
N ASP A 14 -31.77 35.88 4.60
CA ASP A 14 -31.44 35.17 3.36
C ASP A 14 -30.10 35.62 2.77
N SER A 15 -29.77 36.91 2.88
CA SER A 15 -28.49 37.44 2.42
C SER A 15 -27.31 37.03 3.32
N MET A 16 -27.52 36.87 4.64
CA MET A 16 -26.50 36.29 5.53
C MET A 16 -26.22 34.83 5.18
N ASN A 17 -27.26 34.01 5.00
CA ASN A 17 -27.10 32.60 4.61
C ASN A 17 -26.37 32.44 3.27
N MET A 18 -26.66 33.29 2.28
CA MET A 18 -25.94 33.27 1.01
C MET A 18 -24.47 33.66 1.16
N VAL A 19 -24.15 34.63 2.02
CA VAL A 19 -22.76 35.02 2.30
C VAL A 19 -22.00 33.88 2.99
N ASP A 20 -22.63 33.20 3.96
CA ASP A 20 -22.02 32.07 4.66
C ASP A 20 -21.74 30.90 3.69
N ILE A 21 -22.73 30.49 2.91
CA ILE A 21 -22.57 29.43 1.91
C ILE A 21 -21.51 29.80 0.87
N THR A 22 -21.52 31.04 0.38
CA THR A 22 -20.54 31.52 -0.60
C THR A 22 -19.13 31.49 -0.01
N SER A 23 -18.97 31.93 1.24
CA SER A 23 -17.65 31.95 1.91
C SER A 23 -17.11 30.54 2.14
N ILE A 24 -17.96 29.57 2.51
CA ILE A 24 -17.58 28.16 2.66
C ILE A 24 -17.14 27.56 1.33
N ILE A 25 -17.92 27.76 0.26
CA ILE A 25 -17.61 27.21 -1.07
C ILE A 25 -16.33 27.84 -1.63
N VAL A 26 -16.16 29.16 -1.52
CA VAL A 26 -14.94 29.85 -1.97
C VAL A 26 -13.73 29.41 -1.14
N GLY A 27 -13.89 29.20 0.17
CA GLY A 27 -12.86 28.65 1.04
C GLY A 27 -12.43 27.24 0.62
N LEU A 28 -13.41 26.35 0.39
CA LEU A 28 -13.16 24.98 -0.10
C LEU A 28 -12.51 24.97 -1.50
N ALA A 29 -12.93 25.86 -2.40
CA ALA A 29 -12.36 26.00 -3.73
C ALA A 29 -10.90 26.48 -3.67
N CYS A 30 -10.60 27.45 -2.81
CA CYS A 30 -9.24 27.92 -2.56
C CYS A 30 -8.36 26.78 -2.01
N PHE A 31 -8.84 26.05 -1.01
CA PHE A 31 -8.13 24.89 -0.46
C PHE A 31 -7.88 23.80 -1.52
N ALA A 32 -8.90 23.46 -2.32
CA ALA A 32 -8.77 22.49 -3.41
C ALA A 32 -7.77 22.95 -4.48
N GLN A 33 -7.72 24.24 -4.80
CA GLN A 33 -6.73 24.82 -5.72
C GLN A 33 -5.30 24.64 -5.18
N TRP A 34 -5.07 24.86 -3.88
CA TRP A 34 -3.78 24.61 -3.25
C TRP A 34 -3.41 23.12 -3.24
N CYS A 35 -4.36 22.22 -3.00
CA CYS A 35 -4.14 20.78 -3.18
C CYS A 35 -3.80 20.44 -4.64
N GLY A 36 -4.41 21.12 -5.61
CA GLY A 36 -4.12 20.98 -7.04
C GLY A 36 -2.68 21.36 -7.39
N ILE A 37 -2.10 22.35 -6.71
CA ILE A 37 -0.71 22.76 -6.90
C ILE A 37 0.27 21.63 -6.56
N LEU A 38 -0.07 20.72 -5.64
CA LEU A 38 0.75 19.53 -5.32
C LEU A 38 0.97 18.63 -6.56
N ARG A 39 0.07 18.66 -7.55
CA ARG A 39 0.26 17.95 -8.83
C ARG A 39 1.47 18.48 -9.61
N PHE A 40 1.77 19.78 -9.52
CA PHE A 40 2.95 20.36 -10.18
C PHE A 40 4.25 19.93 -9.52
N LEU A 41 4.26 19.70 -8.20
CA LEU A 41 5.43 19.18 -7.48
C LEU A 41 5.79 17.74 -7.90
N SER A 42 4.82 16.98 -8.42
CA SER A 42 5.03 15.64 -8.99
C SER A 42 5.96 15.63 -10.21
N TYR A 43 6.24 16.79 -10.82
CA TYR A 43 7.17 16.90 -11.95
C TYR A 43 8.64 16.69 -11.53
N PHE A 44 8.97 16.95 -10.27
CA PHE A 44 10.32 16.76 -9.76
C PHE A 44 10.49 15.34 -9.20
N ASP A 45 11.51 14.61 -9.69
CA ASP A 45 11.72 13.18 -9.37
C ASP A 45 11.72 12.87 -7.87
N LYS A 46 12.32 13.73 -7.03
CA LYS A 46 12.37 13.54 -5.57
C LYS A 46 11.01 13.69 -4.89
N TYR A 47 10.21 14.67 -5.29
CA TYR A 47 8.89 14.94 -4.69
C TYR A 47 7.81 14.00 -5.24
N ASN A 48 7.98 13.55 -6.49
CA ASN A 48 7.12 12.58 -7.13
C ASN A 48 7.07 11.26 -6.33
N MET A 49 8.21 10.81 -5.82
CA MET A 49 8.28 9.59 -5.01
C MET A 49 7.40 9.71 -3.75
N LEU A 50 7.48 10.82 -3.00
CA LEU A 50 6.70 11.03 -1.78
C LEU A 50 5.18 11.08 -2.08
N LEU A 51 4.78 11.80 -3.14
CA LEU A 51 3.37 11.91 -3.53
C LEU A 51 2.81 10.56 -4.00
N LEU A 52 3.64 9.76 -4.68
CA LEU A 52 3.28 8.41 -5.10
C LEU A 52 3.15 7.45 -3.90
N THR A 53 4.05 7.52 -2.92
CA THR A 53 3.93 6.77 -1.65
C THR A 53 2.61 7.06 -0.97
N LEU A 54 2.27 8.35 -0.83
CA LEU A 54 1.03 8.76 -0.19
C LEU A 54 -0.20 8.23 -0.94
N ARG A 55 -0.19 8.25 -2.28
CA ARG A 55 -1.33 7.72 -3.07
C ARG A 55 -1.48 6.21 -2.97
N LEU A 56 -0.35 5.49 -2.95
CA LEU A 56 -0.34 4.03 -2.87
C LEU A 56 -0.71 3.51 -1.48
N SER A 57 -0.41 4.27 -0.41
CA SER A 57 -0.73 3.86 0.96
C SER A 57 -2.20 4.09 1.34
N ILE A 58 -2.92 5.01 0.67
CA ILE A 58 -4.35 5.31 0.92
C ILE A 58 -5.23 4.06 1.07
N PRO A 59 -5.26 3.09 0.13
CA PRO A 59 -6.16 1.93 0.25
C PRO A 59 -5.86 1.02 1.45
N SER A 60 -4.59 0.91 1.86
CA SER A 60 -4.20 0.14 3.05
C SER A 60 -4.56 0.89 4.33
N VAL A 61 -4.27 2.20 4.35
CA VAL A 61 -4.60 3.11 5.44
C VAL A 61 -6.11 3.19 5.69
N VAL A 62 -6.93 3.29 4.64
CA VAL A 62 -8.39 3.36 4.78
C VAL A 62 -8.96 2.11 5.45
N ARG A 63 -8.47 0.91 5.08
CA ARG A 63 -8.89 -0.35 5.74
C ARG A 63 -8.55 -0.36 7.23
N PHE A 64 -7.35 0.11 7.58
CA PHE A 64 -6.95 0.26 8.98
C PHE A 64 -7.83 1.28 9.72
N PHE A 65 -8.12 2.43 9.11
CA PHE A 65 -8.99 3.46 9.68
C PHE A 65 -10.43 3.01 9.90
N VAL A 66 -10.97 2.13 9.04
CA VAL A 66 -12.31 1.55 9.28
C VAL A 66 -12.32 0.70 10.56
N CYS A 67 -11.28 -0.12 10.77
CA CYS A 67 -11.14 -0.91 12.00
C CYS A 67 -10.96 -0.01 13.24
N ALA A 68 -10.05 0.97 13.15
CA ALA A 68 -9.83 1.95 14.21
C ALA A 68 -11.09 2.78 14.50
N GLY A 69 -11.88 3.09 13.47
CA GLY A 69 -13.16 3.79 13.58
C GLY A 69 -14.20 3.03 14.37
N ILE A 70 -14.28 1.70 14.21
CA ILE A 70 -15.18 0.86 15.04
C ILE A 70 -14.78 0.92 16.51
N LEU A 71 -13.48 0.81 16.81
CA LEU A 71 -12.98 0.96 18.19
C LEU A 71 -13.27 2.37 18.73
N TYR A 72 -13.07 3.40 17.91
CA TYR A 72 -13.32 4.78 18.30
C TYR A 72 -14.80 5.01 18.65
N LEU A 73 -15.72 4.49 17.84
CA LEU A 73 -17.15 4.55 18.12
C LEU A 73 -17.52 3.78 19.39
N ALA A 74 -16.89 2.63 19.66
CA ALA A 74 -17.11 1.89 20.90
C ALA A 74 -16.72 2.72 22.14
N PHE A 75 -15.56 3.41 22.09
CA PHE A 75 -15.16 4.35 23.14
C PHE A 75 -16.11 5.55 23.20
N LEU A 76 -16.47 6.16 22.08
CA LEU A 76 -17.42 7.29 22.02
C LEU A 76 -18.74 6.96 22.72
N PHE A 77 -19.40 5.86 22.37
CA PHE A 77 -20.66 5.47 22.99
C PHE A 77 -20.50 5.12 24.47
N CYS A 78 -19.42 4.44 24.84
CA CYS A 78 -19.12 4.14 26.24
C CYS A 78 -18.90 5.42 27.07
N GLY A 79 -18.11 6.36 26.53
CA GLY A 79 -17.83 7.65 27.15
C GLY A 79 -19.07 8.51 27.30
N TRP A 80 -19.88 8.59 26.26
CA TRP A 80 -21.13 9.35 26.26
C TRP A 80 -22.13 8.80 27.29
N LEU A 81 -22.37 7.48 27.29
CA LEU A 81 -23.37 6.87 28.17
C LEU A 81 -22.96 6.89 29.65
N VAL A 82 -21.68 6.65 29.95
CA VAL A 82 -21.23 6.54 31.35
C VAL A 82 -20.80 7.89 31.93
N LEU A 83 -20.08 8.71 31.18
CA LEU A 83 -19.55 9.99 31.68
C LEU A 83 -20.45 11.20 31.39
N GLY A 84 -21.48 11.06 30.55
CA GLY A 84 -22.32 12.19 30.14
C GLY A 84 -23.03 12.91 31.28
N ALA A 85 -23.41 12.19 32.35
CA ALA A 85 -24.01 12.80 33.54
C ALA A 85 -23.00 13.51 34.46
N TYR A 86 -21.70 13.23 34.32
CA TYR A 86 -20.65 13.65 35.26
C TYR A 86 -19.67 14.68 34.68
N HIS A 87 -19.65 14.88 33.37
CA HIS A 87 -18.65 15.71 32.71
C HIS A 87 -19.24 16.50 31.53
N PRO A 88 -19.02 17.83 31.47
CA PRO A 88 -19.66 18.70 30.47
C PRO A 88 -19.21 18.38 29.03
N LYS A 89 -17.97 17.91 28.84
CA LYS A 89 -17.48 17.51 27.49
C LYS A 89 -18.05 16.20 26.96
N PHE A 90 -18.75 15.42 27.80
CA PHE A 90 -19.32 14.13 27.42
C PHE A 90 -20.85 14.17 27.30
N VAL A 91 -21.47 15.36 27.29
CA VAL A 91 -22.94 15.51 27.29
C VAL A 91 -23.56 15.08 25.96
N ASP A 92 -22.99 15.56 24.85
CA ASP A 92 -23.45 15.22 23.50
C ASP A 92 -22.43 14.32 22.80
N PRO A 93 -22.87 13.42 21.90
CA PRO A 93 -21.96 12.56 21.14
C PRO A 93 -21.03 13.38 20.22
N SER A 94 -21.46 14.54 19.73
CA SER A 94 -20.62 15.47 18.94
C SER A 94 -19.48 16.03 19.79
N THR A 95 -19.80 16.65 20.93
CA THR A 95 -18.81 17.20 21.87
C THR A 95 -17.90 16.11 22.44
N THR A 96 -18.44 14.91 22.68
CA THR A 96 -17.67 13.73 23.09
C THR A 96 -16.66 13.35 22.01
N SER A 97 -17.05 13.38 20.75
CA SER A 97 -16.15 13.10 19.61
C SER A 97 -15.09 14.19 19.43
N GLU A 98 -15.42 15.46 19.64
CA GLU A 98 -14.46 16.56 19.62
C GLU A 98 -13.41 16.38 20.73
N ASN A 99 -13.86 16.02 21.94
CA ASN A 99 -12.98 15.75 23.06
C ASN A 99 -12.10 14.51 22.85
N LEU A 100 -12.65 13.40 22.36
CA LEU A 100 -11.87 12.19 22.07
C LEU A 100 -10.86 12.41 20.95
N PHE A 101 -11.20 13.20 19.93
CA PHE A 101 -10.28 13.58 18.87
C PHE A 101 -9.16 14.50 19.37
N ALA A 102 -9.47 15.47 20.24
CA ALA A 102 -8.46 16.29 20.92
C ALA A 102 -7.49 15.42 21.74
N LEU A 103 -8.02 14.50 22.55
CA LEU A 103 -7.22 13.57 23.35
C LEU A 103 -6.35 12.64 22.48
N LEU A 104 -6.84 12.19 21.33
CA LEU A 104 -6.08 11.36 20.39
C LEU A 104 -4.86 12.09 19.84
N ASN A 105 -4.95 13.41 19.67
CA ASN A 105 -3.83 14.27 19.26
C ASN A 105 -2.98 14.77 20.44
N GLY A 106 -3.30 14.35 21.67
CA GLY A 106 -2.57 14.73 22.88
C GLY A 106 -2.96 16.10 23.45
N ASP A 107 -4.09 16.67 23.03
CA ASP A 107 -4.58 17.95 23.51
C ASP A 107 -5.49 17.79 24.74
N ASP A 108 -5.44 18.79 25.61
CA ASP A 108 -6.31 19.01 26.77
C ASP A 108 -6.53 17.81 27.74
N ILE A 109 -5.52 16.95 27.86
CA ILE A 109 -5.55 15.74 28.71
C ILE A 109 -5.75 16.10 30.19
N TYR A 110 -5.01 17.10 30.69
CA TYR A 110 -5.01 17.44 32.11
C TYR A 110 -6.33 18.11 32.56
N ASN A 111 -6.87 19.04 31.77
CA ASN A 111 -8.11 19.71 32.17
C ASN A 111 -9.29 18.73 32.20
N THR A 112 -9.32 17.76 31.28
CA THR A 112 -10.32 16.67 31.29
C THR A 112 -10.24 15.82 32.57
N TYR A 113 -9.06 15.71 33.19
CA TYR A 113 -8.89 15.05 34.48
C TYR A 113 -9.31 15.89 35.68
N GLN A 114 -9.21 17.22 35.58
CA GLN A 114 -9.53 18.15 36.66
C GLN A 114 -11.01 18.46 36.73
N GLU A 115 -11.66 18.62 35.59
CA GLU A 115 -13.07 19.00 35.45
C GLU A 115 -14.04 17.87 35.86
N MET A 116 -13.50 16.71 36.22
CA MET A 116 -14.28 15.54 36.56
C MET A 116 -14.95 15.64 37.93
N SER A 117 -16.28 15.59 37.93
CA SER A 117 -17.08 15.56 39.14
C SER A 117 -16.69 14.38 40.05
N ARG A 118 -16.48 14.68 41.34
CA ARG A 118 -16.21 13.68 42.38
C ARG A 118 -17.49 13.16 43.06
N ALA A 119 -18.65 13.34 42.42
CA ALA A 119 -19.95 12.99 43.00
C ALA A 119 -20.06 11.50 43.40
N SER A 120 -19.41 10.60 42.66
CA SER A 120 -19.32 9.19 43.04
C SER A 120 -17.90 8.66 42.82
N PHE A 121 -17.40 7.90 43.80
CA PHE A 121 -16.06 7.31 43.74
C PHE A 121 -15.91 6.32 42.58
N SER A 122 -16.96 5.55 42.29
CA SER A 122 -16.96 4.57 41.19
C SER A 122 -16.90 5.23 39.81
N ALA A 123 -17.66 6.31 39.56
CA ALA A 123 -17.54 7.05 38.31
C ALA A 123 -16.17 7.73 38.17
N TRP A 124 -15.60 8.22 39.28
CA TRP A 124 -14.29 8.84 39.30
C TRP A 124 -13.15 7.87 38.97
N ILE A 125 -13.20 6.61 39.44
CA ILE A 125 -12.18 5.63 39.07
C ILE A 125 -12.40 5.13 37.64
N PHE A 126 -13.65 4.89 37.24
CA PHE A 126 -14.00 4.42 35.91
C PHE A 126 -13.47 5.37 34.84
N SER A 127 -13.65 6.67 35.04
CA SER A 127 -13.21 7.68 34.10
C SER A 127 -11.69 7.80 33.96
N LYS A 128 -10.92 7.64 35.05
CA LYS A 128 -9.46 7.58 34.98
C LYS A 128 -9.01 6.37 34.18
N VAL A 129 -9.56 5.20 34.49
CA VAL A 129 -9.28 3.96 33.76
C VAL A 129 -9.66 4.11 32.29
N TYR A 130 -10.83 4.67 32.00
CA TYR A 130 -11.32 4.92 30.65
C TYR A 130 -10.39 5.83 29.85
N LEU A 131 -9.99 6.98 30.40
CA LEU A 131 -9.11 7.93 29.72
C LEU A 131 -7.69 7.35 29.54
N TYR A 132 -7.12 6.68 30.54
CA TYR A 132 -5.82 6.02 30.39
C TYR A 132 -5.85 4.89 29.37
N ALA A 133 -6.91 4.07 29.36
CA ALA A 133 -7.10 3.02 28.36
C ALA A 133 -7.23 3.61 26.95
N PHE A 134 -8.02 4.69 26.79
CA PHE A 134 -8.19 5.35 25.50
C PHE A 134 -6.87 5.94 24.98
N ILE A 135 -6.17 6.73 25.81
CA ILE A 135 -4.90 7.37 25.45
C ILE A 135 -3.84 6.31 25.11
N SER A 136 -3.68 5.30 25.95
CA SER A 136 -2.68 4.25 25.71
C SER A 136 -2.96 3.45 24.44
N LEU A 137 -4.22 3.09 24.18
CA LEU A 137 -4.59 2.33 22.99
C LEU A 137 -4.45 3.16 21.72
N PHE A 138 -5.06 4.35 21.67
CA PHE A 138 -5.10 5.14 20.43
C PHE A 138 -3.76 5.80 20.12
N ILE A 139 -3.08 6.39 21.10
CA ILE A 139 -1.80 7.07 20.85
C ILE A 139 -0.68 6.05 20.64
N TYR A 140 -0.53 5.05 21.52
CA TYR A 140 0.63 4.15 21.41
C TYR A 140 0.43 3.01 20.42
N VAL A 141 -0.79 2.52 20.20
CA VAL A 141 -1.02 1.41 19.27
C VAL A 141 -1.52 1.93 17.93
N VAL A 142 -2.65 2.64 17.91
CA VAL A 142 -3.30 3.00 16.63
C VAL A 142 -2.46 3.99 15.83
N LEU A 143 -1.96 5.08 16.44
CA LEU A 143 -1.10 6.04 15.74
C LEU A 143 0.24 5.42 15.33
N SER A 144 0.84 4.59 16.19
CA SER A 144 2.09 3.90 15.85
C SER A 144 1.92 2.99 14.64
N VAL A 145 0.84 2.19 14.59
CA VAL A 145 0.54 1.33 13.44
C VAL A 145 0.28 2.15 12.17
N PHE A 146 -0.40 3.30 12.28
CA PHE A 146 -0.59 4.18 11.14
C PHE A 146 0.74 4.69 10.55
N ILE A 147 1.67 5.13 11.41
CA ILE A 147 3.01 5.56 10.98
C ILE A 147 3.76 4.37 10.36
N SER A 148 3.67 3.18 10.94
CA SER A 148 4.29 1.96 10.40
C SER A 148 3.78 1.60 9.00
N LEU A 149 2.47 1.71 8.74
CA LEU A 149 1.90 1.42 7.41
C LEU A 149 2.40 2.38 6.33
N ILE A 150 2.60 3.66 6.69
CA ILE A 150 3.17 4.65 5.78
C ILE A 150 4.65 4.35 5.53
N SER A 151 5.42 4.02 6.58
CA SER A 151 6.84 3.65 6.46
C SER A 151 7.03 2.43 5.56
N ASP A 152 6.22 1.38 5.75
CA ASP A 152 6.27 0.15 4.95
C ASP A 152 6.03 0.42 3.46
N THR A 153 5.03 1.26 3.13
CA THR A 153 4.78 1.66 1.75
C THR A 153 5.91 2.53 1.18
N TYR A 154 6.51 3.40 2.01
CA TYR A 154 7.63 4.25 1.62
C TYR A 154 8.87 3.44 1.29
N GLU A 155 9.24 2.49 2.15
CA GLU A 155 10.39 1.60 1.99
C GLU A 155 10.24 0.72 0.74
N THR A 156 9.09 0.06 0.60
CA THR A 156 8.78 -0.75 -0.59
C THR A 156 8.94 0.09 -1.86
N LEU A 157 8.38 1.30 -1.90
CA LEU A 157 8.50 2.16 -3.07
C LEU A 157 9.96 2.57 -3.31
N HIS A 158 10.71 2.91 -2.26
CA HIS A 158 12.12 3.30 -2.37
C HIS A 158 12.97 2.19 -3.00
N GLU A 159 12.76 0.95 -2.60
CA GLU A 159 13.46 -0.21 -3.15
C GLU A 159 13.16 -0.39 -4.64
N HIS A 160 11.89 -0.30 -5.05
CA HIS A 160 11.50 -0.42 -6.46
C HIS A 160 12.18 0.63 -7.34
N TRP A 161 12.27 1.89 -6.88
CA TRP A 161 12.97 2.95 -7.63
C TRP A 161 14.48 2.75 -7.66
N ASN A 162 15.07 2.28 -6.55
CA ASN A 162 16.51 2.01 -6.46
C ASN A 162 16.93 0.86 -7.39
N VAL A 163 16.15 -0.23 -7.42
CA VAL A 163 16.38 -1.37 -8.33
C VAL A 163 16.23 -0.93 -9.78
N ARG A 164 15.17 -0.19 -10.12
CA ARG A 164 14.95 0.34 -11.48
C ARG A 164 16.10 1.23 -11.95
N SER A 165 16.60 2.10 -11.08
CA SER A 165 17.74 2.99 -11.38
C SER A 165 19.02 2.20 -11.69
N LYS A 166 19.33 1.18 -10.87
CA LYS A 166 20.49 0.30 -11.07
C LYS A 166 20.36 -0.56 -12.34
N GLY A 167 19.17 -1.09 -12.63
CA GLY A 167 18.91 -1.85 -13.86
C GLY A 167 19.13 -1.02 -15.12
N LEU A 168 18.64 0.23 -15.14
CA LEU A 168 18.87 1.15 -16.26
C LEU A 168 20.35 1.45 -16.46
N LEU A 169 21.11 1.62 -15.37
CA LEU A 169 22.56 1.82 -15.42
C LEU A 169 23.29 0.59 -15.96
N LEU A 170 22.88 -0.62 -15.53
CA LEU A 170 23.43 -1.87 -16.02
C LEU A 170 23.14 -2.08 -17.51
N ASP A 171 21.93 -1.80 -17.97
CA ASP A 171 21.56 -1.87 -19.38
C ASP A 171 22.35 -0.87 -20.22
N PHE A 172 22.52 0.36 -19.71
CA PHE A 172 23.35 1.36 -20.37
C PHE A 172 24.82 0.92 -20.43
N ALA A 173 25.38 0.43 -19.32
CA ALA A 173 26.75 -0.07 -19.25
C ALA A 173 26.98 -1.28 -20.17
N ASN A 174 26.06 -2.25 -20.19
CA ASN A 174 26.09 -3.41 -21.06
C ASN A 174 25.93 -3.03 -22.53
N GLY A 175 25.12 -2.01 -22.84
CA GLY A 175 25.01 -1.44 -24.18
C GLY A 175 26.34 -0.83 -24.67
N GLN A 176 27.06 -0.11 -23.81
CA GLN A 176 28.39 0.41 -24.15
C GLN A 176 29.42 -0.73 -24.29
N LEU A 177 29.44 -1.69 -23.36
CA LEU A 177 30.32 -2.85 -23.43
C LEU A 177 30.07 -3.68 -24.69
N GLY A 178 28.81 -3.85 -25.11
CA GLY A 178 28.43 -4.53 -26.34
C GLY A 178 28.97 -3.84 -27.58
N ARG A 179 28.93 -2.49 -27.62
CA ARG A 179 29.53 -1.70 -28.71
C ARG A 179 31.05 -1.81 -28.75
N VAL A 180 31.71 -1.79 -27.59
CA VAL A 180 33.17 -1.98 -27.48
C VAL A 180 33.57 -3.39 -27.89
N ARG A 181 32.84 -4.43 -27.43
CA ARG A 181 33.03 -5.83 -27.83
C ARG A 181 32.84 -6.02 -29.34
N ALA A 182 31.80 -5.43 -29.93
CA ALA A 182 31.55 -5.50 -31.37
C ALA A 182 32.59 -4.74 -32.21
N ALA A 183 33.15 -3.63 -31.69
CA ALA A 183 34.28 -2.95 -32.32
C ALA A 183 35.58 -3.78 -32.23
N ARG A 184 35.83 -4.43 -31.08
CA ARG A 184 36.99 -5.31 -30.87
C ARG A 184 36.92 -6.59 -31.70
N ALA A 185 35.75 -7.21 -31.85
CA ALA A 185 35.55 -8.38 -32.71
C ALA A 185 35.83 -8.07 -34.19
N ARG A 186 35.45 -6.88 -34.67
CA ARG A 186 35.79 -6.42 -36.04
C ARG A 186 37.29 -6.21 -36.23
N ALA A 187 38.00 -5.71 -35.22
CA ALA A 187 39.45 -5.59 -35.26
C ALA A 187 40.16 -6.96 -35.28
N TYR A 188 39.57 -7.99 -34.66
CA TYR A 188 40.12 -9.35 -34.66
C TYR A 188 39.87 -10.11 -35.97
N SER A 189 38.79 -9.81 -36.71
CA SER A 189 38.54 -10.39 -38.04
C SER A 189 39.54 -9.96 -39.14
N GLY A 190 40.46 -9.05 -38.82
CA GLY A 190 41.53 -8.59 -39.71
C GLY A 190 42.86 -9.34 -39.58
N THR A 191 42.98 -10.25 -38.61
CA THR A 191 44.23 -10.99 -38.37
C THR A 191 43.88 -12.45 -38.12
N GLY A 192 43.99 -13.28 -39.15
CA GLY A 192 43.97 -14.73 -38.95
C GLY A 192 45.27 -15.17 -38.29
N ASP A 193 45.18 -15.83 -37.13
CA ASP A 193 45.84 -17.12 -36.88
C ASP A 193 45.27 -17.78 -35.60
N CYS A 194 45.45 -19.10 -35.54
CA CYS A 194 44.85 -20.11 -34.69
C CYS A 194 45.20 -20.03 -33.19
N THR A 195 44.29 -20.47 -32.32
CA THR A 195 44.51 -21.50 -31.28
C THR A 195 43.23 -21.74 -30.47
N ASP A 196 43.00 -23.01 -30.17
CA ASP A 196 41.94 -23.60 -29.36
C ASP A 196 41.94 -23.16 -27.88
N ASP A 197 40.87 -23.56 -27.19
CA ASP A 197 40.65 -23.58 -25.73
C ASP A 197 40.19 -22.27 -25.06
N GLU A 198 38.86 -22.08 -24.93
CA GLU A 198 38.20 -21.45 -23.75
C GLU A 198 36.65 -21.50 -23.84
N ASP A 199 36.07 -22.70 -23.98
CA ASP A 199 34.61 -22.93 -24.08
C ASP A 199 33.90 -23.09 -22.71
N ASN A 200 34.53 -22.79 -21.56
CA ASN A 200 33.98 -23.19 -20.25
C ASN A 200 33.42 -22.05 -19.37
N ASP A 201 33.48 -20.79 -19.79
CA ASP A 201 33.03 -19.64 -18.96
C ASP A 201 31.71 -18.99 -19.44
N TYR A 202 31.24 -19.37 -20.63
CA TYR A 202 30.02 -18.79 -21.23
C TYR A 202 28.71 -19.48 -20.84
N ASP A 203 28.76 -20.70 -20.31
CA ASP A 203 27.55 -21.42 -19.88
C ASP A 203 26.99 -20.88 -18.56
N MET A 204 27.85 -20.46 -17.61
CA MET A 204 27.41 -19.89 -16.33
C MET A 204 26.74 -18.51 -16.47
N ILE A 205 27.18 -17.69 -17.45
CA ILE A 205 26.58 -16.37 -17.72
C ILE A 205 25.26 -16.53 -18.49
N ARG A 206 25.11 -17.59 -19.29
CA ARG A 206 23.89 -17.89 -20.03
C ARG A 206 22.77 -18.37 -19.11
N GLU A 207 23.08 -19.15 -18.09
CA GLU A 207 22.12 -19.61 -17.08
C GLU A 207 21.54 -18.45 -16.23
N LEU A 208 22.36 -17.45 -15.88
CA LEU A 208 21.90 -16.26 -15.16
C LEU A 208 21.06 -15.32 -16.05
N ALA A 209 21.34 -15.26 -17.35
CA ALA A 209 20.57 -14.48 -18.31
C ALA A 209 19.19 -15.10 -18.62
N GLU A 210 19.07 -16.43 -18.58
CA GLU A 210 17.80 -17.13 -18.73
C GLU A 210 16.92 -17.02 -17.47
N SER A 211 17.52 -16.98 -16.27
CA SER A 211 16.80 -16.74 -15.00
C SER A 211 16.13 -15.36 -14.94
N SER A 212 16.80 -14.32 -15.46
CA SER A 212 16.23 -12.96 -15.52
C SER A 212 15.09 -12.84 -16.54
N ARG A 213 15.09 -13.66 -17.59
CA ARG A 213 14.07 -13.65 -18.67
C ARG A 213 12.75 -14.32 -18.24
N TYR A 214 12.79 -15.25 -17.29
CA TYR A 214 11.60 -15.88 -16.69
C TYR A 214 10.89 -14.97 -15.66
N GLY A 215 11.63 -14.06 -15.01
CA GLY A 215 11.03 -13.07 -14.10
C GLY A 215 10.17 -12.02 -14.81
N ALA A 216 10.58 -11.57 -15.99
CA ALA A 216 9.89 -10.53 -16.75
C ALA A 216 8.59 -11.00 -17.45
N THR A 217 8.43 -12.31 -17.66
CA THR A 217 7.23 -12.87 -18.31
C THR A 217 6.08 -13.10 -17.34
N LEU A 218 6.34 -13.28 -16.04
CA LEU A 218 5.29 -13.43 -15.01
C LEU A 218 4.62 -12.11 -14.60
N GLU A 219 5.27 -10.96 -14.80
CA GLU A 219 4.68 -9.63 -14.57
C GLU A 219 3.78 -9.16 -15.73
N GLY A 220 3.86 -9.79 -16.91
CA GLY A 220 3.02 -9.47 -18.07
C GLY A 220 1.60 -10.05 -18.01
N GLU A 221 1.35 -11.06 -17.16
CA GLU A 221 0.06 -11.79 -17.13
C GLU A 221 -0.82 -11.46 -15.92
N ARG A 222 -0.36 -10.61 -14.99
CA ARG A 222 -1.11 -10.24 -13.76
C ARG A 222 -1.71 -8.84 -13.73
N GLN A 223 -2.06 -8.29 -14.89
CA GLN A 223 -3.01 -7.17 -14.96
C GLN A 223 -4.00 -7.37 -16.11
N PRO A 224 -5.26 -7.67 -15.78
CA PRO A 224 -6.36 -6.98 -16.43
C PRO A 224 -7.22 -6.27 -15.38
N LEU A 225 -7.61 -5.03 -15.72
CA LEU A 225 -8.59 -4.14 -15.07
C LEU A 225 -8.05 -3.05 -14.13
N LEU A 226 -7.52 -1.98 -14.73
CA LEU A 226 -8.14 -0.66 -14.57
C LEU A 226 -7.74 0.27 -15.74
N GLY A 227 -8.48 0.17 -16.84
CA GLY A 227 -8.31 1.03 -18.02
C GLY A 227 -9.67 1.33 -18.64
N MET A 228 -10.44 2.20 -17.99
CA MET A 228 -11.56 2.89 -18.62
C MET A 228 -10.98 3.97 -19.55
N GLY A 229 -11.29 3.93 -20.84
CA GLY A 229 -11.27 5.13 -21.68
C GLY A 229 -10.81 4.99 -23.13
N VAL A 230 -11.79 4.76 -24.01
CA VAL A 230 -12.02 5.39 -25.33
C VAL A 230 -10.88 5.40 -26.37
N GLY A 231 -11.15 4.76 -27.53
CA GLY A 231 -10.51 5.11 -28.80
C GLY A 231 -10.06 3.90 -29.61
N GLY A 232 -10.84 3.54 -30.64
CA GLY A 232 -10.55 2.40 -31.48
C GLY A 232 -9.29 2.54 -32.32
N CYS A 233 -8.64 1.41 -32.57
CA CYS A 233 -8.00 1.14 -33.84
C CYS A 233 -7.95 -0.37 -34.05
N VAL A 234 -8.75 -0.81 -35.02
CA VAL A 234 -8.72 -2.16 -35.61
C VAL A 234 -7.37 -2.31 -36.30
N VAL A 235 -6.53 -3.25 -35.84
CA VAL A 235 -5.47 -3.81 -36.68
C VAL A 235 -5.54 -5.33 -36.58
N ASN A 236 -6.00 -5.88 -37.70
CA ASN A 236 -6.03 -7.28 -38.09
C ASN A 236 -4.64 -7.94 -37.94
N CYS A 237 -4.59 -9.16 -37.42
CA CYS A 237 -3.52 -10.11 -37.76
C CYS A 237 -4.13 -11.49 -38.03
N PRO A 238 -3.76 -12.16 -39.14
CA PRO A 238 -4.42 -13.36 -39.63
C PRO A 238 -3.84 -14.65 -39.01
N ALA A 239 -4.64 -15.71 -39.12
CA ALA A 239 -4.33 -17.08 -38.76
C ALA A 239 -3.35 -17.77 -39.73
N HIS A 240 -2.90 -18.98 -39.33
CA HIS A 240 -1.91 -19.92 -39.91
C HIS A 240 -0.45 -19.68 -39.46
N LEU A 241 0.36 -20.63 -38.99
CA LEU A 241 0.48 -22.09 -39.24
C LEU A 241 1.30 -22.69 -38.06
N GLU A 242 0.81 -23.69 -37.33
CA GLU A 242 1.21 -25.11 -37.37
C GLU A 242 1.86 -25.61 -36.05
N SER A 243 1.22 -26.64 -35.47
CA SER A 243 1.64 -27.42 -34.30
C SER A 243 2.47 -28.65 -34.73
N PRO A 244 3.48 -29.10 -33.97
CA PRO A 244 3.95 -30.47 -34.07
C PRO A 244 3.06 -31.41 -33.23
N ARG A 245 2.49 -32.41 -33.92
CA ARG A 245 1.79 -33.57 -33.36
C ARG A 245 2.79 -34.72 -33.15
N PHE A 246 2.77 -35.35 -31.97
CA PHE A 246 3.05 -36.76 -31.59
C PHE A 246 3.80 -36.78 -30.24
N ALA A 247 3.43 -37.55 -29.21
CA ALA A 247 2.77 -38.84 -29.22
C ALA A 247 1.77 -39.01 -28.05
N ARG A 248 0.72 -39.77 -28.34
CA ARG A 248 -0.33 -40.28 -27.45
C ARG A 248 0.03 -41.72 -27.10
N ALA A 249 -0.05 -42.09 -25.83
CA ALA A 249 -0.37 -43.45 -25.40
C ALA A 249 -1.51 -43.38 -24.37
N ASN A 250 -2.67 -43.82 -24.82
CA ASN A 250 -3.85 -44.21 -24.04
C ASN A 250 -3.53 -45.62 -23.45
N GLN A 251 -4.13 -46.18 -22.40
CA GLN A 251 -5.57 -46.38 -22.19
C GLN A 251 -5.81 -47.21 -20.90
N SER A 252 -7.02 -47.06 -20.30
CA SER A 252 -7.82 -48.04 -19.52
C SER A 252 -7.26 -48.57 -18.17
N ALA A 253 -7.85 -48.33 -17.00
CA ALA A 253 -9.19 -48.69 -16.45
C ALA A 253 -9.31 -50.16 -15.97
N GLU A 254 -9.39 -50.37 -14.64
CA GLU A 254 -10.17 -51.39 -13.86
C GLU A 254 -9.69 -51.33 -12.38
N PHE A 255 -10.49 -50.88 -11.40
CA PHE A 255 -11.52 -51.57 -10.58
C PHE A 255 -10.97 -52.53 -9.50
N THR A 256 -11.19 -52.15 -8.21
CA THR A 256 -11.57 -52.99 -7.05
C THR A 256 -10.59 -53.36 -5.91
N ILE A 257 -10.93 -52.76 -4.75
CA ILE A 257 -11.04 -53.26 -3.36
C ILE A 257 -9.80 -53.85 -2.65
N GLY A 258 -9.45 -53.21 -1.53
CA GLY A 258 -9.32 -53.90 -0.24
C GLY A 258 -7.98 -53.80 0.48
N GLY A 259 -8.02 -53.34 1.73
CA GLY A 259 -7.08 -53.77 2.77
C GLY A 259 -6.11 -52.70 3.29
N ASP A 260 -6.45 -52.13 4.44
CA ASP A 260 -5.58 -51.36 5.35
C ASP A 260 -4.40 -52.19 5.93
N PRO A 261 -3.39 -51.55 6.54
CA PRO A 261 -2.02 -52.08 6.77
C PRO A 261 -1.88 -52.86 8.10
N PRO A 262 -0.72 -53.51 8.38
CA PRO A 262 0.26 -52.86 9.26
C PRO A 262 1.75 -53.23 9.04
N SER A 263 2.57 -52.57 9.85
CA SER A 263 4.03 -52.43 9.97
C SER A 263 4.81 -53.66 10.54
N PRO A 264 6.05 -53.52 11.07
CA PRO A 264 7.31 -53.92 10.42
C PRO A 264 8.05 -55.07 11.15
N THR A 265 8.93 -55.84 10.49
CA THR A 265 9.90 -56.69 11.22
C THR A 265 11.21 -56.92 10.45
N GLN A 266 12.29 -56.87 11.22
CA GLN A 266 13.70 -56.89 10.86
C GLN A 266 14.27 -58.28 10.55
N ARG A 267 15.34 -58.26 9.74
CA ARG A 267 16.63 -59.01 9.84
C ARG A 267 16.74 -60.49 9.39
N PRO A 268 17.99 -60.92 9.07
CA PRO A 268 18.28 -61.78 7.92
C PRO A 268 19.00 -63.10 8.29
N THR A 269 18.98 -64.06 7.37
CA THR A 269 19.91 -65.21 7.29
C THR A 269 19.96 -65.66 5.82
N ARG A 270 21.03 -65.42 5.06
CA ARG A 270 22.29 -66.20 4.90
C ARG A 270 22.12 -67.57 4.22
N SER A 271 23.08 -67.86 3.33
CA SER A 271 23.37 -69.10 2.56
C SER A 271 22.55 -69.24 1.28
N SER A 272 23.05 -69.70 0.13
CA SER A 272 24.32 -70.35 -0.28
C SER A 272 24.26 -70.41 -1.82
N SER A 273 25.22 -69.84 -2.56
CA SER A 273 26.39 -70.51 -3.16
C SER A 273 26.09 -71.53 -4.28
N HIS A 274 26.77 -71.30 -5.42
CA HIS A 274 27.07 -72.20 -6.54
C HIS A 274 25.86 -72.60 -7.42
N THR A 275 25.90 -72.40 -8.74
CA THR A 275 27.00 -72.61 -9.71
C THR A 275 26.96 -71.57 -10.81
#